data_AF-A0A7K0WD91-F1
#
_entry.id   AF-A0A7K0WD91-F1
#
_cell.length_a   1.000
_cell.length_b   1.000
_cell.length_c   1.000
_cell.angle_alpha   90.00
_cell.angle_beta   90.00
_cell.angle_gamma   90.00
#
_symmetry.space_group_name_H-M   'P 1'
#
loop_
_entity.id
_entity.type
_entity.pdbx_description
1 polymer ?
#
loop_
_entity_poly.entity_id
_entity_poly.type
_entity_poly.pdbx_seq_one_letter_code
_entity_poly.pdbx_strand_id
1 'polypeptide(L)'
;MTQFQVDSEQVLAANTAIQSTIGRVQTDIGSLHAQLQSLQDSWRGLAANQFQELALRWHTTATAVQTQLGELGIALAYAAQQYEEIENANLRLFAS
;
A
#
# COMPACT_ATOMS: atom_id res chain seq x y z
N MET A 1 7.29 34.54 -0.23
CA MET A 1 7.19 33.44 -1.20
C MET A 1 8.04 32.29 -0.68
N THR A 2 7.44 31.37 0.08
CA THR A 2 8.12 30.21 0.73
C THR A 2 7.18 29.00 0.86
N GLN A 3 5.97 29.07 0.29
CA GLN A 3 4.89 28.14 0.59
C GLN A 3 5.00 26.84 -0.24
N PHE A 4 5.29 26.95 -1.54
CA PHE A 4 5.39 25.79 -2.44
C PHE A 4 6.46 24.76 -2.05
N GLN A 5 7.64 25.20 -1.60
CA GLN A 5 8.71 24.27 -1.24
C GLN A 5 8.42 23.47 0.04
N VAL A 6 7.78 24.11 1.03
CA VAL A 6 7.35 23.46 2.28
C VAL A 6 6.23 22.45 2.02
N ASP A 7 5.31 22.77 1.09
CA ASP A 7 4.24 21.86 0.69
C ASP A 7 4.81 20.60 -0.03
N SER A 8 5.81 20.75 -0.90
CA SER A 8 6.44 19.63 -1.62
C SER A 8 7.17 18.64 -0.70
N GLU A 9 7.97 19.13 0.26
CA GLU A 9 8.63 18.24 1.24
C GLU A 9 7.62 17.48 2.09
N GLN A 10 6.50 18.12 2.45
CA GLN A 10 5.43 17.50 3.21
C GLN A 10 4.70 16.41 2.40
N VAL A 11 4.45 16.64 1.11
CA VAL A 11 3.89 15.64 0.19
C VAL A 11 4.82 14.44 0.03
N LEU A 12 6.13 14.66 -0.13
CA LEU A 12 7.11 13.59 -0.25
C LEU A 12 7.17 12.74 1.04
N ALA A 13 7.24 13.41 2.19
CA ALA A 13 7.25 12.73 3.49
C ALA A 13 5.96 11.92 3.72
N ALA A 14 4.81 12.48 3.37
CA ALA A 14 3.52 11.78 3.42
C ALA A 14 3.50 10.55 2.50
N ASN A 15 3.99 10.68 1.26
CA ASN A 15 4.10 9.56 0.33
C ASN A 15 4.97 8.44 0.93
N THR A 16 6.17 8.74 1.44
CA THR A 16 7.03 7.74 2.08
C THR A 16 6.34 7.03 3.26
N ALA A 17 5.65 7.78 4.12
CA ALA A 17 4.91 7.20 5.25
C ALA A 17 3.76 6.28 4.80
N ILE A 18 3.05 6.65 3.73
CA ILE A 18 1.98 5.85 3.15
C ILE A 18 2.55 4.57 2.52
N GLN A 19 3.63 4.65 1.74
CA GLN A 19 4.31 3.47 1.15
C GLN A 19 4.76 2.48 2.23
N SER A 20 5.35 2.98 3.32
CA SER A 20 5.73 2.15 4.47
C SER A 20 4.51 1.45 5.09
N THR A 21 3.38 2.15 5.19
CA THR A 21 2.14 1.58 5.71
C THR A 21 1.56 0.52 4.78
N ILE A 22 1.57 0.74 3.47
CA ILE A 22 1.17 -0.25 2.47
C ILE A 22 2.01 -1.53 2.62
N GLY A 23 3.34 -1.40 2.72
CA GLY A 23 4.24 -2.55 2.89
C GLY A 23 3.97 -3.36 4.16
N ARG A 24 3.68 -2.68 5.29
CA ARG A 24 3.28 -3.34 6.54
C ARG A 24 1.96 -4.10 6.36
N VAL A 25 0.94 -3.48 5.78
CA VAL A 25 -0.36 -4.12 5.55
C VAL A 25 -0.22 -5.36 4.64
N GLN A 26 0.59 -5.28 3.59
CA GLN A 26 0.85 -6.44 2.72
C GLN A 26 1.53 -7.59 3.46
N THR A 27 2.47 -7.28 4.36
CA THR A 27 3.16 -8.26 5.21
C THR A 27 2.19 -8.92 6.20
N ASP A 28 1.32 -8.12 6.82
CA ASP A 28 0.31 -8.61 7.76
C ASP A 28 -0.71 -9.52 7.06
N ILE A 29 -1.15 -9.16 5.84
CA ILE A 29 -2.01 -10.00 5.00
C ILE A 29 -1.34 -11.36 4.71
N GLY A 30 -0.06 -11.35 4.31
CA GLY A 30 0.70 -12.58 4.06
C GLY A 30 0.83 -13.45 5.32
N SER A 31 1.08 -12.82 6.46
CA SER A 31 1.19 -13.50 7.76
C SER A 31 -0.14 -14.13 8.18
N LEU A 32 -1.25 -13.41 8.02
CA LEU A 32 -2.59 -13.92 8.30
C LEU A 32 -2.95 -15.09 7.37
N HIS A 33 -2.60 -15.01 6.09
CA HIS A 33 -2.82 -16.10 5.15
C HIS A 33 -2.10 -17.39 5.59
N ALA A 34 -0.82 -17.29 5.99
CA ALA A 34 -0.07 -18.44 6.49
C ALA A 34 -0.67 -19.02 7.78
N GLN A 35 -1.14 -18.17 8.70
CA GLN A 35 -1.82 -18.60 9.93
C GLN A 35 -3.12 -19.35 9.63
N LEU A 36 -3.94 -18.83 8.71
CA LEU A 36 -5.19 -19.48 8.29
C LEU A 36 -4.92 -20.84 7.62
N GLN A 37 -3.88 -20.95 6.79
CA GLN A 37 -3.50 -22.21 6.17
C GLN A 37 -3.03 -23.24 7.21
N SER A 38 -2.20 -22.83 8.16
CA SER A 38 -1.78 -23.73 9.26
C SER A 38 -2.96 -24.19 10.12
N LEU A 39 -3.94 -23.31 10.37
CA LEU A 39 -5.15 -23.66 11.11
C LEU A 39 -6.03 -24.63 10.31
N GLN A 40 -6.13 -24.46 8.98
CA GLN A 40 -6.85 -25.35 8.08
C GLN A 40 -6.39 -26.80 8.20
N ASP A 41 -5.08 -27.03 8.27
CA ASP A 41 -4.49 -28.38 8.39
C ASP A 41 -4.84 -29.07 9.73
N SER A 42 -5.14 -28.29 10.77
CA SER A 42 -5.49 -28.79 12.09
C SER A 42 -6.97 -29.12 12.27
N TRP A 43 -7.86 -28.57 11.42
CA TRP A 43 -9.30 -28.78 11.52
C TRP A 43 -9.73 -30.04 10.76
N ARG A 44 -10.39 -30.97 11.44
CA ARG A 44 -10.97 -32.20 10.83
C ARG A 44 -12.47 -32.24 11.02
N GLY A 45 -13.18 -32.89 10.10
CA GLY A 45 -14.63 -33.08 10.14
C GLY A 45 -15.41 -31.90 9.54
N LEU A 46 -16.73 -31.86 9.78
CA LEU A 46 -17.65 -30.91 9.12
C LEU A 46 -17.31 -29.42 9.36
N ALA A 47 -16.66 -29.09 10.48
CA ALA A 47 -16.19 -27.73 10.76
C ALA A 47 -15.09 -27.25 9.80
N ALA A 48 -14.33 -28.18 9.21
CA ALA A 48 -13.26 -27.85 8.26
C ALA A 48 -13.82 -27.21 6.98
N ASN A 49 -14.98 -27.65 6.49
CA ASN A 49 -15.59 -27.09 5.28
C ASN A 49 -15.97 -25.61 5.48
N GLN A 50 -16.64 -25.28 6.58
CA GLN A 50 -17.01 -23.89 6.89
C GLN A 50 -15.78 -22.99 7.06
N PHE A 51 -14.72 -23.52 7.67
CA PHE A 51 -13.46 -22.78 7.81
C PHE A 51 -12.77 -22.55 6.46
N GLN A 52 -12.74 -23.56 5.58
CA GLN A 52 -12.20 -23.46 4.23
C GLN A 52 -12.94 -22.41 3.41
N GLU A 53 -14.28 -22.37 3.47
CA GLU A 53 -15.08 -21.34 2.80
C GLU A 53 -14.76 -19.94 3.33
N LEU A 54 -14.64 -19.78 4.65
CA LEU A 54 -14.29 -18.50 5.26
C LEU A 54 -12.88 -18.04 4.85
N ALA A 55 -11.91 -18.95 4.84
CA ALA A 55 -10.54 -18.68 4.42
C ALA A 55 -10.47 -18.29 2.93
N LEU A 56 -11.27 -18.94 2.07
CA LEU A 56 -11.36 -18.60 0.65
C LEU A 56 -11.96 -17.20 0.44
N ARG A 57 -13.05 -16.88 1.14
CA ARG A 57 -13.66 -15.53 1.09
C ARG A 57 -12.68 -14.46 1.54
N TRP A 58 -11.95 -14.72 2.63
CA TRP A 58 -10.87 -13.84 3.07
C TRP A 58 -9.80 -13.68 2.00
N HIS A 59 -9.34 -14.77 1.37
CA HIS A 59 -8.34 -14.70 0.30
C HIS A 59 -8.79 -13.79 -0.86
N THR A 60 -10.05 -13.89 -1.30
CA THR A 60 -10.60 -12.98 -2.31
C THR A 60 -10.56 -11.51 -1.87
N THR A 61 -10.96 -11.22 -0.63
CA THR A 61 -10.89 -9.87 -0.07
C THR A 61 -9.45 -9.36 0.04
N ALA A 62 -8.53 -10.20 0.51
CA ALA A 62 -7.11 -9.87 0.65
C ALA A 62 -6.48 -9.50 -0.69
N THR A 63 -6.76 -10.26 -1.74
CA THR A 63 -6.30 -9.96 -3.11
C THR A 63 -6.82 -8.61 -3.58
N ALA A 64 -8.12 -8.31 -3.38
CA ALA A 64 -8.69 -7.02 -3.76
C ALA A 64 -8.03 -5.84 -3.00
N VAL A 65 -7.78 -6.01 -1.69
CA VAL A 65 -7.05 -5.02 -0.88
C VAL A 65 -5.63 -4.82 -1.41
N GLN A 66 -4.91 -5.90 -1.70
CA GLN A 66 -3.55 -5.81 -2.24
C GLN A 66 -3.51 -5.07 -3.59
N THR A 67 -4.46 -5.34 -4.48
CA THR A 67 -4.60 -4.61 -5.75
C THR A 67 -4.83 -3.12 -5.51
N GLN A 68 -5.78 -2.76 -4.66
CA GLN A 68 -6.11 -1.36 -4.36
C GLN A 68 -4.93 -0.61 -3.71
N LEU A 69 -4.20 -1.27 -2.80
CA LEU A 69 -3.00 -0.67 -2.20
C LEU A 69 -1.87 -0.49 -3.23
N GLY A 70 -1.75 -1.41 -4.21
CA GLY A 70 -0.81 -1.28 -5.32
C GLY A 70 -1.14 -0.08 -6.22
N GLU A 71 -2.41 0.08 -6.60
CA GLU A 71 -2.89 1.23 -7.40
C GLU A 71 -2.64 2.56 -6.67
N LEU A 72 -2.96 2.61 -5.37
CA LEU A 72 -2.73 3.78 -4.52
C LEU A 72 -1.22 4.09 -4.40
N GLY A 73 -0.39 3.06 -4.23
CA GLY A 73 1.06 3.20 -4.19
C GLY A 73 1.64 3.80 -5.47
N ILE A 74 1.18 3.33 -6.64
CA ILE A 74 1.61 3.87 -7.95
C ILE A 74 1.16 5.32 -8.12
N ALA A 75 -0.10 5.62 -7.81
CA ALA A 75 -0.65 6.97 -7.96
C ALA A 75 0.10 8.00 -7.10
N LEU A 76 0.43 7.65 -5.86
CA LEU A 76 1.18 8.53 -4.96
C LEU A 76 2.64 8.70 -5.38
N ALA A 77 3.28 7.64 -5.87
CA ALA A 77 4.64 7.74 -6.41
C ALA A 77 4.70 8.66 -7.64
N TYR A 78 3.73 8.54 -8.54
CA TYR A 78 3.61 9.41 -9.70
C TYR A 78 3.39 10.88 -9.29
N ALA A 79 2.49 11.13 -8.34
CA ALA A 79 2.25 12.47 -7.82
C ALA A 79 3.53 13.07 -7.21
N ALA A 80 4.26 12.31 -6.39
CA ALA A 80 5.51 12.78 -5.78
C ALA A 80 6.57 13.15 -6.83
N GLN A 81 6.72 12.33 -7.89
CA GLN A 81 7.66 12.63 -8.99
C GLN A 81 7.27 13.90 -9.75
N GLN A 82 5.98 14.09 -10.05
CA GLN A 82 5.50 15.30 -10.74
C GLN A 82 5.83 16.57 -9.95
N TYR A 83 5.66 16.55 -8.62
CA TYR A 83 6.00 17.70 -7.79
C TYR A 83 7.51 18.01 -7.81
N GLU A 84 8.37 16.99 -7.77
CA GLU A 84 9.82 17.17 -7.87
C GLU A 84 10.24 17.77 -9.22
N GLU A 85 9.64 17.32 -10.32
CA GLU A 85 9.91 17.83 -11.67
C GLU A 85 9.49 19.29 -11.84
N ILE A 86 8.32 19.67 -11.31
CA ILE A 86 7.83 21.06 -11.35
C ILE A 86 8.76 21.98 -10.54
N GLU A 87 9.20 21.55 -9.37
CA GLU A 87 10.12 22.34 -8.54
C GLU A 87 11.47 22.56 -9.25
N ASN A 88 12.04 21.51 -9.83
CA ASN A 88 13.28 21.61 -10.61
C ASN A 88 13.13 22.53 -11.84
N ALA A 89 11.97 22.50 -12.50
CA ALA A 89 11.69 23.39 -13.63
C ALA A 89 11.63 24.86 -13.18
N ASN A 90 10.99 25.14 -12.04
CA ASN A 90 10.94 26.48 -11.45
C ASN A 90 12.33 26.97 -11.05
N LEU A 91 13.14 26.13 -10.39
CA LEU A 91 14.51 26.48 -10.01
C LEU A 91 15.36 26.86 -11.23
N ARG A 92 15.23 26.12 -12.34
CA ARG A 92 15.91 26.45 -13.59
C ARG A 92 15.44 27.75 -14.21
N LEU A 93 14.15 28.06 -14.14
CA LEU A 93 13.56 29.29 -14.69
C LEU A 93 14.07 30.53 -13.95
N PHE A 94 14.28 30.45 -12.63
CA PHE A 94 14.80 31.55 -11.83
C PHE A 94 16.33 31.60 -11.74
N ALA A 95 17.02 30.54 -12.19
CA ALA A 95 18.49 30.50 -12.31
C ALA A 95 19.00 31.09 -13.64
N SER A 96 18.11 31.42 -14.57
CA SER A 96 18.37 32.17 -15.82
C SER A 96 17.93 33.62 -15.70
#